data_AF-A0A959Y0T3-F1
#
_entry.id   AF-A0A959Y0T3-F1
#
_cell.length_a   1.000
_cell.length_b   1.000
_cell.length_c   1.000
_cell.angle_alpha   90.00
_cell.angle_beta   90.00
_cell.angle_gamma   90.00
#
_symmetry.space_group_name_H-M   'P 1'
#
loop_
_entity.id
_entity.type
_entity.pdbx_description
1 polymer ?
#
loop_
_entity_poly.entity_id
_entity_poly.type
_entity_poly.pdbx_seq_one_letter_code
_entity_poly.pdbx_strand_id
1 'polypeptide(L)'
;MRKMLLPFAILVMLSSTAQPPQFAQYTIENIPLPARLNDQVCISGMNYMNGKLYLASERCPVVFETDPVSGNLIKEISFQVPQDFEMEGMTSYRNKLYLVTEDVAALYELDATNGNIKAIETSIPLPPKSKHGDGMEGIAANDKNQKFYLLRER
;
A
#
# COMPACT_ATOMS: atom_id res chain seq x y z
N MET A 1 66.52 -11.85 -75.20
CA MET A 1 65.35 -10.98 -74.99
C MET A 1 64.10 -11.86 -74.90
N ARG A 2 63.66 -12.23 -73.68
CA ARG A 2 62.51 -13.10 -73.44
C ARG A 2 61.31 -12.25 -73.03
N LYS A 3 60.20 -12.40 -73.75
CA LYS A 3 58.94 -11.66 -73.56
C LYS A 3 58.24 -12.13 -72.27
N MET A 4 57.85 -11.17 -71.44
CA MET A 4 56.97 -11.37 -70.28
C MET A 4 55.55 -11.73 -70.74
N LEU A 5 54.95 -12.74 -70.12
CA LEU A 5 53.52 -13.01 -70.13
C LEU A 5 52.99 -12.65 -68.74
N LEU A 6 52.05 -11.71 -68.68
CA LEU A 6 51.30 -11.38 -67.46
C LEU A 6 50.21 -12.45 -67.22
N PRO A 7 50.07 -13.02 -66.01
CA PRO A 7 48.86 -13.73 -65.63
C PRO A 7 47.80 -12.74 -65.12
N PHE A 8 46.60 -12.80 -65.68
CA PHE A 8 45.41 -12.13 -65.15
C PHE A 8 44.93 -12.87 -63.88
N ALA A 9 44.89 -12.19 -62.74
CA ALA A 9 44.28 -12.69 -61.52
C ALA A 9 42.78 -12.34 -61.51
N ILE A 10 41.91 -13.35 -61.43
CA ILE A 10 40.48 -13.18 -61.21
C ILE A 10 40.27 -13.05 -59.69
N LEU A 11 39.83 -11.87 -59.24
CA LEU A 11 39.49 -11.61 -57.84
C LEU A 11 38.00 -11.91 -57.62
N VAL A 12 37.69 -12.99 -56.90
CA VAL A 12 36.31 -13.28 -56.46
C VAL A 12 36.09 -12.57 -55.12
N MET A 13 35.27 -11.52 -55.12
CA MET A 13 34.82 -10.85 -53.90
C MET A 13 33.67 -11.66 -53.28
N LEU A 14 33.96 -12.46 -52.25
CA LEU A 14 32.93 -13.06 -51.39
C LEU A 14 32.50 -12.02 -50.36
N SER A 15 31.37 -11.35 -50.61
CA SER A 15 30.72 -10.51 -49.60
C SER A 15 29.98 -11.39 -48.61
N SER A 16 30.57 -11.64 -47.44
CA SER A 16 29.88 -12.25 -46.30
C SER A 16 28.97 -11.20 -45.65
N THR A 17 27.67 -11.23 -45.93
CA THR A 17 26.70 -10.46 -45.16
C THR A 17 26.48 -11.16 -43.83
N ALA A 18 26.92 -10.55 -42.72
CA ALA A 18 26.61 -11.05 -41.38
C ALA A 18 25.09 -11.03 -41.17
N GLN A 19 24.49 -12.17 -40.80
CA GLN A 19 23.08 -12.19 -40.40
C GLN A 19 22.93 -11.42 -39.08
N PRO A 20 21.92 -10.55 -38.96
CA PRO A 20 21.66 -9.86 -37.71
C PRO A 20 21.34 -10.88 -36.60
N PRO A 21 21.76 -10.61 -35.35
CA PRO A 21 21.48 -11.50 -34.24
C PRO A 21 19.97 -11.72 -34.10
N GLN A 22 19.55 -12.98 -34.08
CA GLN A 22 18.16 -13.33 -33.83
C GLN A 22 17.89 -13.23 -32.34
N PHE A 23 17.12 -12.23 -31.93
CA PHE A 23 16.59 -12.14 -30.58
C PHE A 23 15.49 -13.19 -30.43
N ALA A 24 15.55 -13.99 -29.37
CA ALA A 24 14.46 -14.88 -29.01
C ALA A 24 13.20 -14.02 -28.83
N GLN A 25 12.17 -14.30 -29.63
CA GLN A 25 10.85 -13.72 -29.39
C GLN A 25 10.36 -14.27 -28.06
N TYR A 26 10.31 -13.43 -27.04
CA TYR A 26 9.61 -13.79 -25.82
C TYR A 26 8.11 -13.64 -26.08
N THR A 27 7.36 -14.68 -25.74
CA THR A 27 5.91 -14.61 -25.72
C THR A 27 5.50 -13.98 -24.40
N ILE A 28 4.69 -12.91 -24.47
CA ILE A 28 4.04 -12.38 -23.27
C ILE A 28 2.85 -13.29 -22.97
N GLU A 29 2.95 -14.08 -21.91
CA GLU A 29 1.80 -14.80 -21.37
C GLU A 29 0.97 -13.83 -20.53
N ASN A 30 -0.20 -13.45 -21.05
CA ASN A 30 -1.18 -12.73 -20.25
C ASN A 30 -1.81 -13.71 -19.25
N ILE A 31 -1.54 -13.53 -17.97
CA ILE A 31 -2.15 -14.33 -16.90
C ILE A 31 -3.44 -13.61 -16.47
N PRO A 32 -4.64 -14.09 -16.83
CA PRO A 32 -5.89 -13.50 -16.36
C PRO A 32 -6.00 -13.70 -14.84
N LEU A 33 -6.01 -12.60 -14.10
CA LEU A 33 -6.19 -12.64 -12.65
C LEU A 33 -7.67 -12.92 -12.31
N PRO A 34 -7.94 -13.70 -11.25
CA PRO A 34 -9.31 -13.90 -10.78
C PRO A 34 -9.92 -12.56 -10.35
N ALA A 35 -11.22 -12.36 -10.65
CA ALA A 35 -11.93 -11.09 -10.45
C ALA A 35 -11.82 -10.51 -9.03
N ARG A 36 -11.68 -11.37 -8.01
CA ARG A 36 -11.46 -10.98 -6.60
C ARG A 36 -10.19 -10.15 -6.35
N LEU A 37 -9.25 -10.13 -7.30
CA LEU A 37 -8.04 -9.31 -7.21
C LEU A 37 -8.23 -7.91 -7.81
N ASN A 38 -9.42 -7.61 -8.34
CA ASN A 38 -9.81 -6.25 -8.70
C ASN A 38 -10.29 -5.45 -7.49
N ASP A 39 -10.58 -6.12 -6.37
CA ASP A 39 -11.05 -5.47 -5.15
C ASP A 39 -9.86 -4.76 -4.49
N GLN A 40 -9.86 -3.42 -4.54
CA GLN A 40 -8.85 -2.62 -3.89
C GLN A 40 -9.04 -2.71 -2.37
N VAL A 41 -8.13 -3.39 -1.68
CA VAL A 41 -8.05 -3.32 -0.22
C VAL A 41 -7.26 -2.05 0.11
N CYS A 42 -7.98 -0.92 0.22
CA CYS A 42 -7.39 0.34 0.64
C CYS A 42 -6.98 0.23 2.12
N ILE A 43 -5.71 -0.09 2.38
CA ILE A 43 -5.14 -0.07 3.72
C ILE A 43 -4.49 1.29 3.94
N SER A 44 -4.91 1.99 4.98
CA SER A 44 -4.44 3.34 5.29
C SER A 44 -3.70 3.39 6.63
N GLY A 45 -4.19 2.66 7.63
CA GLY A 45 -3.55 2.53 8.94
C GLY A 45 -2.88 1.17 9.15
N MET A 46 -1.70 1.16 9.79
CA MET A 46 -1.01 -0.06 10.21
C MET A 46 -0.45 0.09 11.63
N ASN A 47 -0.67 -0.90 12.49
CA ASN A 47 -0.13 -0.88 13.85
C ASN A 47 0.18 -2.28 14.39
N TYR A 48 1.22 -2.40 15.20
CA TYR A 48 1.55 -3.64 15.92
C TYR A 48 1.13 -3.53 17.38
N MET A 49 0.33 -4.49 17.84
CA MET A 49 -0.17 -4.54 19.22
C MET A 49 -0.25 -6.00 19.68
N ASN A 50 0.30 -6.32 20.84
CA ASN A 50 0.22 -7.64 21.49
C ASN A 50 0.57 -8.85 20.60
N GLY A 51 1.63 -8.75 19.80
CA GLY A 51 2.01 -9.88 18.95
C GLY A 51 1.30 -9.96 17.61
N LYS A 52 0.41 -9.01 17.31
CA LYS A 52 -0.43 -8.99 16.10
C LYS A 52 -0.20 -7.73 15.29
N LEU A 53 -0.36 -7.84 13.97
CA LEU A 53 -0.34 -6.71 13.05
C LEU A 53 -1.77 -6.38 12.63
N TYR A 54 -2.19 -5.15 12.89
CA TYR A 54 -3.50 -4.63 12.55
C TYR A 54 -3.41 -3.71 11.34
N LEU A 55 -4.35 -3.85 10.40
CA LEU A 55 -4.47 -3.05 9.20
C LEU A 55 -5.88 -2.44 9.12
N ALA A 56 -5.99 -1.11 9.12
CA ALA A 56 -7.27 -0.43 8.97
C ALA A 56 -7.62 -0.30 7.48
N SER A 57 -8.83 -0.69 7.12
CA SER A 57 -9.38 -0.38 5.80
C SER A 57 -9.88 1.06 5.76
N GLU A 58 -9.48 1.79 4.74
CA GLU A 58 -9.85 3.19 4.50
C GLU A 58 -11.37 3.34 4.35
N ARG A 59 -11.97 2.51 3.49
CA ARG A 59 -13.36 2.67 3.02
C ARG A 59 -14.33 1.62 3.55
N CYS A 60 -13.81 0.57 4.19
CA CYS A 60 -14.63 -0.48 4.79
C CYS A 60 -14.49 -0.40 6.32
N PRO A 61 -15.58 -0.54 7.09
CA PRO A 61 -15.52 -0.39 8.55
C PRO A 61 -14.99 -1.69 9.17
N VAL A 62 -13.76 -2.02 8.83
CA VAL A 62 -13.06 -3.24 9.20
C VAL A 62 -11.59 -2.95 9.48
N VAL A 63 -11.09 -3.56 10.54
CA VAL A 63 -9.66 -3.72 10.80
C VAL A 63 -9.31 -5.19 10.62
N PHE A 64 -8.27 -5.48 9.85
CA PHE A 64 -7.74 -6.82 9.67
C PHE A 64 -6.69 -7.09 10.74
N GLU A 65 -6.86 -8.16 11.51
CA GLU A 65 -5.82 -8.72 12.36
C GLU A 65 -5.04 -9.78 11.58
N THR A 66 -3.72 -9.64 11.52
CA THR A 66 -2.84 -10.51 10.76
C THR A 66 -1.72 -11.05 11.63
N ASP A 67 -1.24 -12.24 11.27
CA ASP A 67 -0.02 -12.79 11.84
C ASP A 67 1.19 -12.07 11.22
N PRO A 68 2.02 -11.38 12.02
CA PRO A 68 3.10 -10.54 11.49
C PRO A 68 4.25 -11.33 10.87
N VAL A 69 4.36 -12.63 11.13
CA VAL A 69 5.45 -13.47 10.62
C VAL A 69 5.07 -14.11 9.29
N SER A 70 3.85 -14.64 9.20
CA SER A 70 3.34 -15.35 8.02
C SER A 70 2.53 -14.45 7.08
N GLY A 71 2.06 -13.30 7.53
CA GLY A 71 1.16 -12.41 6.78
C GLY A 71 -0.27 -12.93 6.66
N ASN A 72 -0.59 -14.05 7.32
CA ASN A 72 -1.92 -14.64 7.24
C ASN A 72 -2.96 -13.79 7.96
N LEU A 73 -4.14 -13.63 7.36
CA LEU A 73 -5.31 -13.06 8.02
C LEU A 73 -5.77 -13.97 9.15
N ILE A 74 -5.89 -13.42 10.35
CA ILE A 74 -6.40 -14.12 11.54
C ILE A 74 -7.89 -13.83 11.72
N LYS A 75 -8.27 -12.54 11.62
CA LYS A 75 -9.62 -12.07 11.93
C LYS A 75 -9.93 -10.76 11.21
N GLU A 76 -11.17 -10.62 10.80
CA GLU A 76 -11.78 -9.34 10.43
C GLU A 76 -12.53 -8.77 11.62
N ILE A 77 -12.21 -7.54 12.01
CA ILE A 77 -12.82 -6.82 13.12
C ILE A 77 -13.72 -5.76 12.51
N SER A 78 -14.97 -6.14 12.22
CA SER A 78 -15.98 -5.20 11.73
C SER A 78 -16.47 -4.30 12.85
N PHE A 79 -16.74 -3.04 12.52
CA PHE A 79 -17.32 -2.05 13.42
C PHE A 79 -18.41 -1.23 12.70
N GLN A 80 -19.08 -0.35 13.43
CA GLN A 80 -20.11 0.54 12.88
C GLN A 80 -19.76 1.98 13.23
N VAL A 81 -19.62 2.82 12.22
CA VAL A 81 -19.34 4.24 12.37
C VAL A 81 -20.54 5.06 11.86
N PRO A 82 -20.90 6.16 12.54
CA PRO A 82 -22.17 6.86 12.29
C PRO A 82 -22.16 7.81 11.08
N GLN A 83 -21.03 7.96 10.37
CA GLN A 83 -20.83 8.98 9.35
C GLN A 83 -20.04 8.44 8.15
N ASP A 84 -20.03 9.18 7.05
CA ASP A 84 -19.07 8.98 5.96
C ASP A 84 -17.67 9.04 6.55
N PHE A 85 -16.95 7.92 6.44
CA PHE A 85 -15.64 7.76 7.04
C PHE A 85 -14.64 7.35 5.97
N GLU A 86 -13.45 7.87 6.14
CA GLU A 86 -12.26 7.51 5.39
C GLU A 86 -11.19 7.35 6.46
N MET A 87 -10.99 6.11 6.93
CA MET A 87 -9.97 5.83 7.96
C MET A 87 -8.61 6.10 7.35
N GLU A 88 -7.76 6.85 8.02
CA GLU A 88 -6.43 7.15 7.49
C GLU A 88 -5.28 6.77 8.41
N GLY A 89 -5.49 6.92 9.71
CA GLY A 89 -4.44 6.68 10.70
C GLY A 89 -4.85 5.70 11.77
N MET A 90 -3.88 4.93 12.24
CA MET A 90 -4.07 4.00 13.36
C MET A 90 -2.87 3.97 14.30
N THR A 91 -3.13 4.06 15.60
CA THR A 91 -2.16 3.72 16.66
C THR A 91 -2.78 2.75 17.66
N SER A 92 -1.96 2.16 18.52
CA SER A 92 -2.44 1.48 19.73
C SER A 92 -2.03 2.23 20.99
N TYR A 93 -2.82 2.08 22.05
CA TYR A 93 -2.48 2.53 23.41
C TYR A 93 -3.28 1.70 24.41
N ARG A 94 -2.63 1.19 25.47
CA ARG A 94 -3.28 0.40 26.55
C ARG A 94 -4.23 -0.70 26.05
N ASN A 95 -3.79 -1.49 25.06
CA ASN A 95 -4.56 -2.59 24.48
C ASN A 95 -5.88 -2.16 23.78
N LYS A 96 -5.91 -0.93 23.25
CA LYS A 96 -6.96 -0.44 22.36
C LYS A 96 -6.33 0.13 21.10
N LEU A 97 -7.08 0.08 20.01
CA LEU A 97 -6.73 0.76 18.77
C LEU A 97 -7.38 2.13 18.76
N TYR A 98 -6.68 3.10 18.19
CA TYR A 98 -7.15 4.47 18.02
C TYR A 98 -7.05 4.84 16.56
N LEU A 99 -8.16 5.29 15.97
CA LEU A 99 -8.32 5.51 14.55
C LEU A 99 -8.67 6.97 14.27
N VAL A 100 -8.06 7.57 13.26
CA VAL A 100 -8.41 8.91 12.78
C VAL A 100 -8.99 8.85 11.39
N THR A 101 -9.85 9.81 11.08
CA THR A 101 -10.54 9.90 9.80
C THR A 101 -10.25 11.19 9.05
N GLU A 102 -10.20 11.09 7.73
CA GLU A 102 -10.03 12.23 6.84
C GLU A 102 -11.36 12.93 6.56
N ASP A 103 -12.36 12.16 6.15
CA ASP A 103 -13.56 12.76 5.59
C ASP A 103 -14.42 13.51 6.63
N VAL A 104 -14.22 13.16 7.90
CA VAL A 104 -14.64 13.94 9.06
C VAL A 104 -13.47 13.98 10.02
N ALA A 105 -13.07 15.17 10.49
CA ALA A 105 -12.00 15.29 11.49
C ALA A 105 -12.47 14.70 12.84
N ALA A 106 -12.22 13.41 13.03
CA ALA A 106 -12.65 12.64 14.19
C ALA A 106 -11.59 11.64 14.64
N LEU A 107 -11.73 11.21 15.90
CA LEU A 107 -10.89 10.21 16.54
C LEU A 107 -11.79 9.17 17.20
N TYR A 108 -11.46 7.90 17.00
CA TYR A 108 -12.19 6.77 17.54
C TYR A 108 -11.29 5.89 18.40
N GLU A 109 -11.87 5.31 19.45
CA GLU A 109 -11.29 4.19 20.19
C GLU A 109 -12.01 2.90 19.77
N LEU A 110 -11.25 1.90 19.35
CA LEU A 110 -11.73 0.58 18.92
C LEU A 110 -11.20 -0.52 19.86
N ASP A 111 -12.11 -1.35 20.34
CA ASP A 111 -11.79 -2.62 21.00
C ASP A 111 -11.63 -3.74 19.96
N ALA A 112 -10.39 -4.14 19.71
CA ALA A 112 -10.05 -5.18 18.75
C ALA A 112 -10.68 -6.56 19.08
N THR A 113 -11.09 -6.79 20.32
CA THR A 113 -11.66 -8.07 20.76
C THR A 113 -13.07 -8.28 20.20
N ASN A 114 -13.89 -7.23 20.22
CA ASN A 114 -15.33 -7.31 19.95
C ASN A 114 -15.82 -6.34 18.87
N GLY A 115 -14.96 -5.45 18.36
CA GLY A 115 -15.33 -4.47 17.33
C GLY A 115 -16.09 -3.26 17.87
N ASN A 116 -16.23 -3.12 19.20
CA ASN A 116 -16.88 -1.95 19.77
C ASN A 116 -16.03 -0.70 19.51
N ILE A 117 -16.65 0.30 18.88
CA ILE A 117 -16.03 1.57 18.54
C ILE A 117 -16.80 2.72 19.19
N LYS A 118 -16.10 3.75 19.62
CA LYS A 118 -16.71 5.00 20.09
C LYS A 118 -15.87 6.20 19.65
N ALA A 119 -16.54 7.29 19.33
CA ALA A 119 -15.86 8.58 19.15
C ALA A 119 -15.29 9.03 20.49
N ILE A 120 -14.12 9.67 20.47
CA ILE A 120 -13.50 10.26 21.64
C ILE A 120 -13.12 11.72 21.37
N GLU A 121 -13.20 12.53 22.42
CA GLU A 121 -12.82 13.93 22.36
C GLU A 121 -11.34 14.12 22.71
N THR A 122 -10.73 15.11 22.06
CA THR A 122 -9.37 15.55 22.33
C THR A 122 -9.37 16.72 23.32
N SER A 123 -8.30 16.88 24.10
CA SER A 123 -8.17 18.02 25.03
C SER A 123 -8.13 19.38 24.33
N ILE A 124 -7.78 19.39 23.04
CA ILE A 124 -7.85 20.53 22.14
C ILE A 124 -8.74 20.08 20.98
N PRO A 125 -9.86 20.76 20.67
CA PRO A 125 -10.75 20.36 19.59
C PRO A 125 -9.99 20.19 18.26
N LEU A 126 -10.34 19.15 17.51
CA LEU A 126 -9.78 18.95 16.18
C LEU A 126 -10.17 20.13 15.27
N PRO A 127 -9.26 20.58 14.39
CA PRO A 127 -9.58 21.63 13.45
C PRO A 127 -10.73 21.18 12.54
N PRO A 128 -11.69 22.07 12.22
CA PRO A 128 -12.74 21.72 11.27
C PRO A 128 -12.13 21.45 9.89
N LYS A 129 -12.71 20.49 9.18
CA LYS A 129 -12.43 20.22 7.77
C LYS A 129 -12.75 21.46 6.94
N SER A 130 -11.89 21.84 6.00
CA SER A 130 -12.11 23.01 5.12
C SER A 130 -12.31 22.63 3.65
N LYS A 131 -11.83 21.45 3.23
CA LYS A 131 -11.98 20.86 1.90
C LYS A 131 -11.81 19.34 1.99
N HIS A 132 -12.15 18.61 0.93
CA HIS A 132 -11.78 17.19 0.81
C HIS A 132 -10.24 17.06 0.70
N GLY A 133 -9.64 16.01 1.26
CA GLY A 133 -8.18 15.87 1.37
C GLY A 133 -7.56 16.67 2.51
N ASP A 134 -8.31 17.02 3.58
CA ASP A 134 -7.79 17.87 4.67
C ASP A 134 -8.19 17.46 6.10
N GLY A 135 -8.58 16.20 6.30
CA GLY A 135 -8.88 15.69 7.64
C GLY A 135 -7.66 15.20 8.41
N MET A 136 -7.89 14.21 9.28
CA MET A 136 -6.86 13.66 10.15
C MET A 136 -6.28 12.37 9.55
N GLU A 137 -4.96 12.34 9.37
CA GLU A 137 -4.26 11.18 8.79
C GLU A 137 -3.27 10.55 9.76
N GLY A 138 -2.48 11.37 10.44
CA GLY A 138 -1.43 10.87 11.31
C GLY A 138 -1.91 10.77 12.75
N ILE A 139 -1.62 9.64 13.38
CA ILE A 139 -1.78 9.46 14.82
C ILE A 139 -0.62 8.66 15.40
N ALA A 140 -0.09 9.10 16.54
CA ALA A 140 0.91 8.37 17.31
C ALA A 140 0.65 8.50 18.81
N ALA A 141 0.70 7.37 19.52
CA ALA A 141 0.66 7.35 20.98
C ALA A 141 2.08 7.44 21.57
N ASN A 142 2.21 8.19 22.66
CA ASN A 142 3.40 8.22 23.50
C ASN A 142 3.01 7.78 24.90
N ASP A 143 3.25 6.50 25.18
CA ASP A 143 2.85 5.85 26.42
C ASP A 143 3.54 6.45 27.64
N LYS A 144 4.81 6.82 27.50
CA LYS A 144 5.62 7.39 28.58
C LYS A 144 5.03 8.71 29.07
N ASN A 145 4.59 9.55 28.15
CA ASN A 145 4.10 10.89 28.45
C ASN A 145 2.58 10.97 28.49
N GLN A 146 1.88 9.87 28.19
CA GLN A 146 0.42 9.78 28.13
C GLN A 146 -0.18 10.81 27.16
N LYS A 147 0.41 10.93 25.97
CA LYS A 147 -0.02 11.87 24.93
C LYS A 147 -0.28 11.18 23.61
N PHE A 148 -1.25 11.70 22.88
CA PHE A 148 -1.42 11.42 21.46
C PHE A 148 -0.92 12.62 20.67
N TYR A 149 -0.19 12.34 19.59
CA TYR A 149 0.14 13.30 18.55
C TYR A 149 -0.76 13.03 17.37
N LEU A 150 -1.37 14.08 16.86
CA LEU A 150 -2.33 14.03 15.77
C LEU A 150 -1.83 14.95 14.66
N LEU A 151 -1.91 14.49 13.41
CA LEU A 151 -1.46 15.22 12.24
C LEU A 151 -2.59 15.28 11.22
N ARG A 152 -2.82 16.49 10.73
CA ARG A 152 -3.77 16.80 9.68
C ARG A 152 -3.13 16.58 8.32
N GLU A 153 -3.87 16.04 7.36
CA GLU A 153 -3.46 16.13 5.96
C GLU A 153 -3.58 17.59 5.49
N ARG A 154 -2.47 18.15 5.01
CA ARG A 154 -2.39 19.43 4.28
C ARG A 154 -2.92 20.68 5.00
#